data_AF-A0A3A9VSM2-F1
#
_entry.id   AF-A0A3A9VSM2-F1
#
_cell.length_a   1.000
_cell.length_b   1.000
_cell.length_c   1.000
_cell.angle_alpha   90.00
_cell.angle_beta   90.00
_cell.angle_gamma   90.00
#
_symmetry.space_group_name_H-M   'P 1'
#
loop_
_entity.id
_entity.type
_entity.pdbx_description
1 polymer ?
#
loop_
_entity_poly.entity_id
_entity_poly.type
_entity_poly.pdbx_seq_one_letter_code
_entity_poly.pdbx_strand_id
1 'polypeptide(L)'
;YESTVSDPEAITRLLAALDCTQIAVVDKVREEWITADGDIAVAFDEVAGLGTFIECEFKGEAENIQAATARLDAFVSTLDADLGDRIHAGYPHLILDRHPAA
;
A
#
# COMPACT_ATOMS: atom_id res chain seq x y z
N TYR A 1 10.44 -8.31 -3.58
CA TYR A 1 10.18 -9.02 -4.85
C TYR A 1 8.80 -9.61 -4.78
N GLU A 2 8.06 -9.53 -5.88
CA GLU A 2 6.70 -10.04 -6.02
C GLU A 2 6.67 -10.99 -7.22
N SER A 3 5.79 -12.00 -7.16
CA SER A 3 5.60 -12.95 -8.25
C SER A 3 4.17 -13.42 -8.28
N THR A 4 3.64 -13.65 -9.48
CA THR A 4 2.33 -14.28 -9.66
C THR A 4 2.35 -15.69 -9.05
N VAL A 5 1.27 -16.03 -8.36
CA VAL A 5 1.01 -17.34 -7.78
C VAL A 5 -0.26 -17.89 -8.42
N SER A 6 -0.21 -19.13 -8.91
CA SER A 6 -1.36 -19.79 -9.53
C SER A 6 -2.25 -20.56 -8.53
N ASP A 7 -1.70 -20.95 -7.38
CA ASP A 7 -2.40 -21.67 -6.32
C ASP A 7 -2.07 -21.05 -4.94
N PRO A 8 -2.94 -20.21 -4.38
CA PRO A 8 -2.70 -19.56 -3.08
C PRO A 8 -2.74 -20.56 -1.92
N GLU A 9 -3.47 -21.67 -2.03
CA GLU A 9 -3.53 -22.68 -0.98
C GLU A 9 -2.21 -23.44 -0.88
N ALA A 10 -1.62 -23.81 -2.02
CA ALA A 10 -0.30 -24.46 -2.06
C ALA A 10 0.78 -23.58 -1.42
N ILE A 11 0.79 -22.28 -1.71
CA ILE A 11 1.74 -21.33 -1.09
C ILE A 11 1.50 -21.21 0.41
N THR A 12 0.25 -21.14 0.85
CA THR A 12 -0.08 -21.07 2.29
C THR A 12 0.47 -22.29 3.04
N ARG A 13 0.27 -23.49 2.49
CA ARG A 13 0.79 -24.74 3.08
C ARG A 13 2.31 -24.80 3.07
N LEU A 14 2.95 -24.34 1.99
CA LEU A 14 4.41 -24.27 1.89
C LEU A 14 5.00 -23.33 2.96
N LEU A 15 4.44 -22.13 3.12
CA LEU A 15 4.88 -21.19 4.14
C LEU A 15 4.72 -21.76 5.55
N ALA A 16 3.59 -22.42 5.84
CA ALA A 16 3.37 -23.10 7.11
C ALA A 16 4.40 -24.22 7.37
N ALA A 17 4.78 -24.98 6.34
CA ALA A 17 5.81 -26.02 6.44
C ALA A 17 7.24 -25.47 6.67
N LEU A 18 7.44 -24.18 6.40
CA LEU A 18 8.66 -23.42 6.71
C LEU A 18 8.55 -22.65 8.03
N ASP A 19 7.62 -23.04 8.90
CA ASP A 19 7.33 -22.42 10.20
C ASP A 19 6.95 -20.92 10.14
N CYS A 20 6.49 -20.44 8.97
CA CYS A 20 5.95 -19.10 8.86
C CYS A 20 4.54 -19.05 9.47
N THR A 21 4.35 -18.16 10.44
CA THR A 21 3.07 -18.00 11.15
C THR A 21 2.30 -16.80 10.58
N GLN A 22 1.03 -17.00 10.24
CA GLN A 22 0.14 -15.90 9.85
C GLN A 22 -0.15 -15.01 11.06
N ILE A 23 0.18 -13.71 10.95
CA ILE A 23 0.01 -12.74 12.04
C ILE A 23 -1.22 -11.84 11.86
N ALA A 24 -1.67 -11.61 10.63
CA ALA A 24 -2.82 -10.77 10.30
C ALA A 24 -3.39 -11.17 8.93
N VAL A 25 -4.67 -10.90 8.72
CA VAL A 25 -5.34 -10.95 7.41
C VAL A 25 -5.96 -9.58 7.19
N VAL A 26 -5.67 -8.96 6.04
CA VAL A 26 -6.26 -7.69 5.63
C VAL A 26 -7.25 -7.99 4.52
N ASP A 27 -8.54 -7.82 4.79
CA ASP A 27 -9.58 -7.91 3.77
C ASP A 27 -9.84 -6.50 3.20
N LYS A 28 -9.68 -6.36 1.88
CA LYS A 28 -9.81 -5.06 1.21
C LYS A 28 -10.21 -5.19 -0.25
N VAL A 29 -10.91 -4.17 -0.73
CA VAL A 29 -11.17 -3.93 -2.16
C VAL A 29 -10.25 -2.79 -2.62
N ARG A 30 -9.56 -2.98 -3.74
CA ARG A 30 -8.68 -1.97 -4.34
C ARG A 30 -9.13 -1.62 -5.76
N GLU A 31 -9.17 -0.33 -6.04
CA GLU A 31 -9.15 0.19 -7.41
C GLU A 31 -7.87 1.00 -7.61
N GLU A 32 -7.16 0.77 -8.71
CA GLU A 32 -5.84 1.35 -8.95
C GLU A 32 -5.76 1.97 -10.35
N TRP A 33 -5.13 3.14 -10.42
CA TRP A 33 -4.87 3.88 -11.64
C TRP A 33 -3.42 4.29 -11.71
N ILE A 34 -2.93 4.49 -12.94
CA ILE A 34 -1.59 5.01 -13.19
C ILE A 34 -1.76 6.34 -13.92
N THR A 35 -0.99 7.35 -13.52
CA THR A 35 -0.96 8.65 -14.18
C THR A 35 -0.54 8.54 -15.65
N ALA A 36 -0.91 9.53 -16.46
CA ALA A 36 -0.67 9.49 -17.90
C ALA A 36 0.83 9.40 -18.28
N ASP A 37 1.70 9.90 -17.42
CA ASP A 37 3.16 9.81 -17.56
C ASP A 37 3.73 8.47 -17.05
N GLY A 38 2.94 7.63 -16.37
CA GLY A 38 3.34 6.32 -15.87
C GLY A 38 4.05 6.33 -14.52
N ASP A 39 4.32 7.52 -13.97
CA ASP A 39 5.25 7.68 -12.83
C ASP A 39 4.58 7.45 -11.47
N ILE A 40 3.26 7.62 -11.36
CA ILE A 40 2.53 7.54 -10.10
C ILE A 40 1.36 6.57 -10.22
N ALA A 41 1.34 5.57 -9.34
CA ALA A 41 0.19 4.72 -9.11
C ALA A 41 -0.66 5.29 -7.97
N VAL A 42 -1.97 5.37 -8.17
CA VAL A 42 -2.94 5.82 -7.19
C VAL A 42 -3.90 4.68 -6.91
N ALA A 43 -3.92 4.21 -5.67
CA ALA A 43 -4.81 3.16 -5.24
C ALA A 43 -5.82 3.70 -4.23
N PHE A 44 -7.09 3.37 -4.43
CA PHE A 44 -8.18 3.61 -3.49
C PHE A 44 -8.54 2.28 -2.86
N ASP A 45 -8.39 2.19 -1.55
CA ASP A 45 -8.64 0.97 -0.79
C ASP A 45 -9.85 1.16 0.13
N GLU A 46 -10.80 0.24 0.06
CA GLU A 46 -11.79 0.03 1.12
C GLU A 46 -11.35 -1.16 1.95
N VAL A 47 -10.92 -0.92 3.19
CA VAL A 47 -10.36 -1.92 4.10
C VAL A 47 -11.39 -2.26 5.17
N ALA A 48 -11.75 -3.55 5.26
CA ALA A 48 -12.75 -4.03 6.20
C ALA A 48 -12.35 -3.70 7.65
N GLY A 49 -13.22 -2.96 8.34
CA GLY A 49 -12.99 -2.54 9.74
C GLY A 49 -12.09 -1.32 9.94
N LEU A 50 -11.47 -0.78 8.88
CA LEU A 50 -10.62 0.42 8.98
C LEU A 50 -11.13 1.61 8.14
N GLY A 51 -11.97 1.38 7.14
CA GLY A 51 -12.54 2.42 6.30
C GLY A 51 -11.80 2.59 4.98
N THR A 52 -11.86 3.78 4.39
CA THR A 52 -11.35 4.07 3.05
C THR A 52 -10.03 4.84 3.10
N PHE A 53 -9.09 4.45 2.23
CA PHE A 53 -7.76 5.02 2.14
C PHE A 53 -7.38 5.34 0.69
N ILE A 54 -6.45 6.28 0.53
CA ILE A 54 -5.76 6.53 -0.72
C ILE A 54 -4.26 6.29 -0.53
N GLU A 55 -3.66 5.54 -1.45
CA GLU A 55 -2.21 5.35 -1.54
C GLU A 55 -1.71 5.95 -2.85
N CYS A 56 -0.67 6.80 -2.76
CA CYS A 56 0.04 7.31 -3.93
C CYS A 56 1.47 6.77 -3.89
N GLU A 57 1.85 5.98 -4.88
CA GLU A 57 3.16 5.35 -4.97
C GLU A 57 3.90 5.81 -6.22
N PHE A 58 5.17 6.21 -6.06
CA PHE A 58 6.02 6.57 -7.19
C PHE A 58 6.61 5.29 -7.79
N LYS A 59 6.25 4.99 -9.04
CA LYS A 59 6.73 3.86 -9.85
C LYS A 59 7.78 4.27 -10.89
N GLY A 60 7.98 5.58 -11.08
CA GLY A 60 8.96 6.12 -12.03
C GLY A 60 10.41 6.02 -11.54
N GLU A 61 11.32 6.56 -12.34
CA GLU A 61 12.73 6.69 -12.01
C GLU A 61 13.01 8.08 -11.41
N ALA A 62 13.77 8.11 -10.31
CA ALA A 62 14.21 9.34 -9.67
C ALA A 62 15.67 9.22 -9.20
N GLU A 63 16.39 10.35 -9.19
CA GLU A 63 17.80 10.39 -8.77
C GLU A 63 18.01 9.96 -7.31
N ASN A 64 17.02 10.23 -6.46
CA ASN A 64 17.02 9.91 -5.05
C ASN A 64 15.59 9.90 -4.48
N ILE A 65 15.46 9.43 -3.22
CA ILE A 65 14.19 9.32 -2.50
C ILE A 65 13.50 10.68 -2.35
N GLN A 66 14.26 11.75 -2.13
CA GLN A 66 13.73 13.09 -1.93
C GLN A 66 13.05 13.61 -3.20
N ALA A 67 13.66 13.37 -4.37
CA ALA A 67 13.09 13.74 -5.66
C ALA A 67 11.79 12.98 -5.95
N ALA A 68 11.74 11.66 -5.66
CA ALA A 68 10.52 10.87 -5.78
C ALA A 68 9.41 11.36 -4.83
N THR A 69 9.77 11.66 -3.58
CA THR A 69 8.82 12.16 -2.56
C THR A 69 8.27 13.52 -2.96
N ALA A 70 9.11 14.44 -3.44
CA ALA A 70 8.67 15.75 -3.90
C ALA A 70 7.70 15.68 -5.08
N ARG A 71 7.86 14.70 -5.99
CA ARG A 71 6.90 14.45 -7.08
C ARG A 71 5.56 13.94 -6.56
N LEU A 72 5.56 13.04 -5.57
CA LEU A 72 4.33 12.60 -4.92
C LEU A 72 3.63 13.75 -4.21
N ASP A 73 4.36 14.57 -3.44
CA ASP A 73 3.77 15.72 -2.73
C ASP A 73 3.17 16.73 -3.72
N ALA A 74 3.87 16.99 -4.84
CA ALA A 74 3.36 17.84 -5.90
C ALA A 74 2.08 17.25 -6.51
N PHE A 75 2.07 15.96 -6.84
CA PHE A 75 0.89 15.28 -7.37
C PHE A 75 -0.30 15.34 -6.39
N VAL A 76 -0.09 14.98 -5.13
CA VAL A 76 -1.12 15.02 -4.08
C VAL A 76 -1.70 16.43 -3.94
N SER A 77 -0.87 17.47 -4.02
CA SER A 77 -1.34 18.86 -3.97
C SER A 77 -2.26 19.25 -5.15
N THR A 78 -2.22 18.51 -6.27
CA THR A 78 -3.09 18.74 -7.43
C THR A 78 -4.45 18.04 -7.34
N LEU A 79 -4.64 17.09 -6.42
CA LEU A 79 -5.86 16.28 -6.33
C LEU A 79 -7.09 17.07 -5.87
N ASP A 80 -6.93 18.29 -5.35
CA ASP A 80 -7.99 19.17 -4.83
C ASP A 80 -9.02 18.41 -3.97
N ALA A 81 -8.50 17.52 -3.12
CA ALA A 81 -9.27 16.63 -2.28
C ALA A 81 -8.94 16.89 -0.80
N ASP A 82 -9.96 16.79 0.05
CA ASP A 82 -9.79 16.85 1.50
C ASP A 82 -9.23 15.52 2.01
N LEU A 83 -7.91 15.39 1.92
CA LEU A 83 -7.19 14.21 2.38
C LEU A 83 -6.87 14.34 3.88
N GLY A 84 -7.05 13.25 4.62
CA GLY A 84 -6.66 13.17 6.02
C GLY A 84 -5.14 13.19 6.21
N ASP A 85 -4.71 13.09 7.47
CA ASP A 85 -3.29 13.03 7.82
C ASP A 85 -2.59 11.84 7.17
N ARG A 86 -1.32 12.04 6.79
CA ARG A 86 -0.50 10.98 6.23
C ARG A 86 -0.30 9.86 7.25
N ILE A 87 -0.60 8.63 6.84
CA ILE A 87 -0.45 7.45 7.68
C ILE A 87 0.91 6.80 7.40
N HIS A 88 1.73 6.65 8.45
CA HIS A 88 3.07 6.07 8.38
C HIS A 88 3.11 4.57 8.76
N ALA A 89 1.97 3.89 8.67
CA ALA A 89 1.81 2.49 9.04
C ALA A 89 1.02 1.73 7.96
N GLY A 90 1.42 0.49 7.65
CA GLY A 90 0.65 -0.37 6.76
C GLY A 90 -0.58 -0.97 7.44
N TYR A 91 -1.58 -1.40 6.67
CA TYR A 91 -2.82 -1.98 7.21
C TYR A 91 -2.66 -3.09 8.26
N PRO A 92 -1.70 -4.04 8.15
CA PRO A 92 -1.50 -5.03 9.21
C PRO A 92 -1.18 -4.41 10.58
N HIS A 93 -0.46 -3.28 10.61
CA HIS A 93 -0.16 -2.57 11.85
C HIS A 93 -1.41 -1.89 12.41
N LEU A 94 -2.23 -1.30 11.55
CA LEU A 94 -3.48 -0.66 11.94
C LEU A 94 -4.50 -1.68 12.48
N ILE A 95 -4.65 -2.84 11.83
CA ILE A 95 -5.57 -3.90 12.28
C ILE A 95 -5.10 -4.52 13.61
N LEU A 96 -3.79 -4.66 13.81
CA LEU A 96 -3.23 -5.20 15.05
C LEU A 96 -3.12 -4.17 16.18
N ASP A 97 -3.58 -2.93 15.95
CA ASP A 97 -3.44 -1.79 16.88
C ASP A 97 -1.98 -1.59 17.34
N ARG A 98 -1.05 -1.78 16.40
CA ARG A 98 0.40 -1.59 16.59
C ARG A 98 0.82 -0.31 15.91
N HIS A 99 0.66 0.81 16.61
CA HIS A 99 1.19 2.07 16.13
C HIS A 99 2.73 2.04 16.10
N PRO A 100 3.39 2.42 15.00
CA PRO A 100 4.84 2.65 15.03
C PRO A 100 5.14 3.72 16.08
N ALA A 101 6.23 3.54 16.84
CA ALA A 101 6.68 4.56 17.79
C ALA A 101 6.91 5.88 17.04
N ALA A 102 6.38 6.98 17.60
CA ALA A 102 6.55 8.34 17.10
C ALA A 102 8.02 8.76 17.02
#